data_AF-A0AAV5VX07-F1
#
_entry.id   AF-A0AAV5VX07-F1
#
_cell.length_a   1.000
_cell.length_b   1.000
_cell.length_c   1.000
_cell.angle_alpha   90.00
_cell.angle_beta   90.00
_cell.angle_gamma   90.00
#
_symmetry.space_group_name_H-M   'P 1'
#
loop_
_entity.id
_entity.type
_entity.pdbx_description
1 polymer ?
#
loop_
_entity_poly.entity_id
_entity_poly.type
_entity_poly.pdbx_seq_one_letter_code
_entity_poly.pdbx_strand_id
1 'polypeptide(L)'
;MIILPLLMLFVKVTHEIRVQSGGGSVYKRDESPGSSFRCYSCMSRYYGATWKFVGYNRIYMEPRSFTDDCQDPTGRGSDVPYTTCPDKANCVTLIEDIRLGVGAKGYIRGCWSNIFIYGFNRTSYSGALSSHQFCRPFNLSSLIAGGRPLDAQMEVCSCAGNLCNSGVVNVSPPLLSLYLIFTLAILLL
;
A
#
# COMPACT_ATOMS: atom_id res chain seq x y z
N MET A 1 -9.70 -46.55 -3.65
CA MET A 1 -9.66 -45.59 -4.78
C MET A 1 -11.00 -44.88 -4.86
N ILE A 2 -11.00 -43.58 -5.17
CA ILE A 2 -12.16 -42.64 -5.23
C ILE A 2 -12.43 -41.85 -3.92
N ILE A 3 -11.45 -41.06 -3.44
CA ILE A 3 -11.72 -39.85 -2.63
C ILE A 3 -10.68 -38.77 -3.01
N LEU A 4 -10.51 -38.48 -4.31
CA LEU A 4 -9.45 -37.57 -4.77
C LEU A 4 -9.83 -36.41 -5.72
N PRO A 5 -11.10 -36.12 -6.12
CA PRO A 5 -11.32 -34.93 -6.94
C PRO A 5 -12.25 -33.85 -6.37
N LEU A 6 -12.57 -33.84 -5.06
CA LEU A 6 -13.44 -32.78 -4.50
C LEU A 6 -12.70 -31.63 -3.79
N LEU A 7 -11.38 -31.72 -3.59
CA LEU A 7 -10.64 -30.72 -2.78
C LEU A 7 -9.87 -29.67 -3.61
N MET A 8 -9.95 -29.71 -4.94
CA MET A 8 -9.19 -28.81 -5.84
C MET A 8 -10.02 -27.65 -6.41
N LEU A 9 -11.28 -27.49 -6.00
CA LEU A 9 -12.13 -26.38 -6.43
C LEU A 9 -12.59 -25.60 -5.20
N PHE A 10 -12.28 -24.30 -5.18
CA PHE A 10 -12.70 -23.29 -4.20
C PHE A 10 -11.83 -23.02 -2.96
N VAL A 11 -10.50 -22.91 -3.13
CA VAL A 11 -9.77 -21.95 -2.28
C VAL A 11 -9.11 -20.91 -3.17
N LYS A 12 -9.93 -19.96 -3.61
CA LYS A 12 -9.44 -18.64 -4.04
C LYS A 12 -8.88 -18.00 -2.77
N VAL A 13 -7.59 -18.22 -2.49
CA VAL A 13 -6.89 -17.67 -1.33
C VAL A 13 -6.84 -16.16 -1.49
N THR A 14 -7.83 -15.47 -0.92
CA THR A 14 -7.74 -14.04 -0.65
C THR A 14 -6.74 -13.86 0.48
N HIS A 15 -5.59 -13.28 0.19
CA HIS A 15 -4.68 -12.76 1.22
C HIS A 15 -5.45 -11.74 2.07
N GLU A 16 -5.80 -12.11 3.29
CA GLU A 16 -6.25 -11.19 4.33
C GLU A 16 -5.03 -10.45 4.86
N ILE A 17 -4.75 -9.26 4.30
CA ILE A 17 -3.74 -8.36 4.84
C ILE A 17 -4.38 -7.59 5.98
N ARG A 18 -4.00 -7.93 7.20
CA ARG A 18 -4.42 -7.22 8.40
C ARG A 18 -3.60 -5.95 8.51
N VAL A 19 -4.11 -4.86 7.94
CA VAL A 19 -3.69 -3.53 8.36
C VAL A 19 -4.06 -3.43 9.83
N GLN A 20 -3.06 -3.36 10.72
CA GLN A 20 -3.29 -2.82 12.06
C GLN A 20 -3.53 -1.31 11.89
N SER A 21 -4.68 -0.96 11.31
CA SER A 21 -5.25 0.36 11.45
C SER A 21 -5.52 0.49 12.94
N GLY A 22 -4.78 1.37 13.61
CA GLY A 22 -5.13 1.75 14.97
C GLY A 22 -6.61 2.14 14.97
N GLY A 23 -7.43 1.33 15.65
CA GLY A 23 -8.85 1.52 15.89
C GLY A 23 -9.68 1.98 14.69
N GLY A 24 -10.52 1.09 14.15
CA GLY A 24 -11.63 1.48 13.27
C GLY A 24 -12.65 2.35 14.02
N SER A 25 -12.31 3.60 14.30
CA SER A 25 -13.30 4.65 14.51
C SER A 25 -13.82 5.01 13.13
N VAL A 26 -15.13 4.88 12.94
CA VAL A 26 -15.84 5.56 11.86
C VAL A 26 -15.57 7.06 12.05
N TYR A 27 -14.51 7.57 11.43
CA TYR A 27 -14.20 8.98 11.46
C TYR A 27 -15.33 9.66 10.69
N LYS A 28 -16.29 10.25 11.41
CA LYS A 28 -17.23 11.19 10.81
C LYS A 28 -16.37 12.24 10.12
N ARG A 29 -16.61 12.49 8.83
CA ARG A 29 -15.99 13.64 8.16
C ARG A 29 -16.45 14.87 8.93
N ASP A 30 -15.60 15.40 9.80
CA ASP A 30 -15.89 16.66 10.44
C ASP A 30 -15.96 17.72 9.34
N GLU A 31 -17.19 18.15 9.11
CA GLU A 31 -17.59 19.13 8.12
C GLU A 31 -17.23 20.54 8.59
N SER A 32 -16.12 20.67 9.33
CA SER A 32 -15.54 21.98 9.62
C SER A 32 -15.13 22.62 8.27
N PRO A 33 -15.64 23.82 7.96
CA PRO A 33 -15.19 24.58 6.80
C PRO A 33 -13.70 24.88 6.96
N GLY A 34 -12.87 24.44 6.00
CA GLY A 34 -11.43 24.69 5.99
C GLY A 34 -10.52 23.64 6.64
N SER A 35 -11.04 22.51 7.13
CA SER A 35 -10.16 21.43 7.62
C SER A 35 -9.56 20.63 6.45
N SER A 36 -8.23 20.53 6.37
CA SER A 36 -7.51 19.69 5.40
C SER A 36 -6.84 18.53 6.12
N PHE A 37 -6.84 17.32 5.55
CA PHE A 37 -6.12 16.20 6.14
C PHE A 37 -4.61 16.36 5.97
N ARG A 38 -3.85 16.06 7.02
CA ARG A 38 -2.40 15.89 6.95
C ARG A 38 -2.11 14.41 6.76
N CYS A 39 -1.23 14.04 5.84
CA CYS A 39 -0.82 12.66 5.62
C CYS A 39 0.69 12.56 5.63
N TYR A 40 1.25 11.46 6.14
CA TYR A 40 2.68 11.18 5.96
C TYR A 40 3.00 11.16 4.46
N SER A 41 4.12 11.78 4.10
CA SER A 41 4.58 11.90 2.72
C SER A 41 6.02 11.43 2.61
N CYS A 42 6.19 10.19 2.19
CA CYS A 42 7.51 9.58 2.06
C CYS A 42 7.51 8.54 0.94
N MET A 43 8.72 8.20 0.50
CA MET A 43 8.97 6.96 -0.23
C MET A 43 10.17 6.24 0.36
N SER A 44 10.23 4.91 0.21
CA SER A 44 11.43 4.13 0.53
C SER A 44 12.65 4.71 -0.16
N ARG A 45 13.81 4.71 0.53
CA ARG A 45 15.07 5.29 0.04
C ARG A 45 15.50 4.78 -1.35
N TYR A 46 15.17 3.53 -1.66
CA TYR A 46 15.41 2.92 -2.98
C TYR A 46 14.82 3.73 -4.15
N TYR A 47 13.60 4.29 -4.01
CA TYR A 47 12.98 5.12 -5.04
C TYR A 47 13.77 6.41 -5.28
N GLY A 48 14.34 7.00 -4.22
CA GLY A 48 15.17 8.21 -4.30
C GLY A 48 16.49 7.95 -5.01
N ALA A 49 17.16 6.84 -4.68
CA ALA A 49 18.43 6.44 -5.30
C ALA A 49 18.32 6.23 -6.81
N THR A 50 17.14 5.84 -7.30
CA THR A 50 16.87 5.53 -8.72
C THR A 50 15.91 6.51 -9.39
N TRP A 51 15.56 7.62 -8.72
CA TRP A 51 14.45 8.51 -9.05
C TRP A 51 14.43 8.98 -10.51
N LYS A 52 15.59 9.43 -10.99
CA LYS A 52 15.78 9.90 -12.38
C LYS A 52 16.13 8.76 -13.34
N PHE A 53 16.86 7.75 -12.86
CA PHE A 53 17.42 6.68 -13.70
C PHE A 53 16.35 5.71 -14.19
N VAL A 54 15.46 5.26 -13.30
CA VAL A 54 14.34 4.36 -13.64
C VAL A 54 13.13 5.14 -14.17
N GLY A 55 13.17 6.48 -14.10
CA GLY A 55 12.10 7.34 -14.58
C GLY A 55 10.90 7.44 -13.62
N TYR A 56 11.10 7.14 -12.33
CA TYR A 56 10.07 7.35 -11.30
C TYR A 56 9.60 8.80 -11.23
N ASN A 57 10.51 9.75 -11.51
CA ASN A 57 10.21 11.18 -11.64
C ASN A 57 9.22 11.53 -12.76
N ARG A 58 8.89 10.59 -13.65
CA ARG A 58 7.85 10.79 -14.67
C ARG A 58 6.51 10.22 -14.23
N ILE A 59 6.47 9.39 -13.20
CA ILE A 59 5.30 8.63 -12.75
C ILE A 59 4.74 9.24 -11.46
N TYR A 60 5.60 9.45 -10.47
CA TYR A 60 5.24 9.87 -9.14
C TYR A 60 5.56 11.35 -8.91
N MET A 61 4.77 11.96 -8.04
CA MET A 61 5.11 13.23 -7.41
C MET A 61 6.21 12.99 -6.37
N GLU A 62 7.20 13.88 -6.31
CA GLU A 62 8.28 13.74 -5.34
C GLU A 62 7.73 13.84 -3.89
N PRO A 63 8.06 12.89 -3.01
CA PRO A 63 7.60 12.91 -1.62
C PRO A 63 8.32 13.98 -0.82
N ARG A 64 7.84 14.25 0.41
CA ARG A 64 8.56 15.14 1.33
C ARG A 64 9.93 14.59 1.77
N SER A 65 10.10 13.27 1.80
CA SER A 65 11.40 12.64 2.01
C SER A 65 11.51 11.24 1.38
N PHE A 66 12.75 10.85 1.07
CA PHE A 66 13.12 9.47 0.76
C PHE A 66 13.82 8.87 1.99
N THR A 67 13.20 7.88 2.66
CA THR A 67 13.69 7.34 3.93
C THR A 67 13.36 5.85 4.09
N ASP A 68 14.17 5.14 4.88
CA ASP A 68 13.94 3.74 5.23
C ASP A 68 12.78 3.58 6.23
N ASP A 69 12.49 4.64 6.99
CA ASP A 69 11.39 4.65 7.97
C ASP A 69 10.00 4.80 7.31
N CYS A 70 9.92 4.87 5.98
CA CYS A 70 8.64 5.03 5.30
C CYS A 70 7.71 3.82 5.49
N GLN A 71 8.27 2.66 5.83
CA GLN A 71 7.49 1.48 6.23
C GLN A 71 6.75 1.70 7.56
N ASP A 72 7.40 2.33 8.54
CA ASP A 72 6.85 2.63 9.87
C ASP A 72 7.17 4.08 10.26
N PRO A 73 6.34 5.05 9.83
CA PRO A 73 6.55 6.47 10.12
C PRO A 73 6.36 6.82 11.60
N THR A 74 5.90 5.87 12.43
CA THR A 74 5.73 6.03 13.87
C THR A 74 6.76 5.27 14.69
N GLY A 75 7.71 4.61 14.02
CA GLY A 75 8.78 3.87 14.66
C GLY A 75 9.63 4.76 15.57
N ARG A 76 10.22 4.16 16.61
CA ARG A 76 11.05 4.92 17.55
C ARG A 76 12.25 5.54 16.82
N GLY A 77 12.34 6.87 16.85
CA GLY A 77 13.40 7.62 16.18
C GLY A 77 13.13 7.92 14.70
N SER A 78 11.96 7.53 14.19
CA SER A 78 11.49 7.88 12.85
C SER A 78 11.18 9.38 12.78
N ASP A 79 11.68 10.04 11.73
CA ASP A 79 11.36 11.43 11.40
C ASP A 79 10.80 11.52 9.98
N VAL A 80 9.54 11.07 9.83
CA VAL A 80 8.85 11.08 8.54
C VAL A 80 7.97 12.34 8.44
N PRO A 81 8.23 13.24 7.48
CA PRO A 81 7.45 14.45 7.28
C PRO A 81 6.04 14.15 6.77
N TYR A 82 5.15 15.12 6.97
CA TYR A 82 3.78 15.10 6.47
C TYR A 82 3.52 16.23 5.48
N THR A 83 2.46 16.08 4.69
CA THR A 83 1.94 17.11 3.80
C THR A 83 0.44 17.29 4.00
N THR A 84 -0.05 18.46 3.65
CA THR A 84 -1.48 18.79 3.70
C THR A 84 -2.14 18.43 2.38
N CYS A 85 -3.23 17.67 2.44
CA CYS A 85 -3.96 17.22 1.26
C CYS A 85 -5.03 18.23 0.85
N PRO A 86 -5.06 18.64 -0.43
CA PRO A 86 -6.15 19.45 -0.96
C PRO A 86 -7.46 18.67 -0.94
N ASP A 87 -8.58 19.41 -0.86
CA ASP A 87 -9.95 18.88 -1.02
C ASP A 87 -10.35 17.75 -0.06
N LYS A 88 -9.76 17.71 1.14
CA LYS A 88 -9.99 16.63 2.13
C LYS A 88 -9.74 15.24 1.54
N ALA A 89 -8.86 15.11 0.56
CA ALA A 89 -8.54 13.83 -0.05
C ALA A 89 -7.94 12.87 1.00
N ASN A 90 -8.35 11.60 0.94
CA ASN A 90 -7.83 10.56 1.83
C ASN A 90 -6.31 10.41 1.74
N CYS A 91 -5.71 9.98 2.86
CA CYS A 91 -4.34 9.51 2.85
C CYS A 91 -4.26 8.14 2.19
N VAL A 92 -3.14 7.86 1.53
CA VAL A 92 -2.87 6.55 0.93
C VAL A 92 -1.50 6.01 1.33
N THR A 93 -1.42 4.68 1.32
CA THR A 93 -0.17 3.91 1.43
C THR A 93 -0.14 2.93 0.27
N LEU A 94 0.90 2.99 -0.56
CA LEU A 94 1.14 2.07 -1.66
C LEU A 94 2.34 1.19 -1.30
N ILE A 95 2.26 -0.09 -1.63
CA ILE A 95 3.30 -1.08 -1.41
C ILE A 95 3.55 -1.80 -2.71
N GLU A 96 4.80 -1.81 -3.15
CA GLU A 96 5.24 -2.50 -4.35
C GLU A 96 6.22 -3.61 -3.95
N ASP A 97 6.05 -4.79 -4.54
CA ASP A 97 7.06 -5.84 -4.46
C ASP A 97 8.15 -5.55 -5.50
N ILE A 98 9.31 -5.11 -5.02
CA ILE A 98 10.45 -4.78 -5.86
C ILE A 98 11.04 -6.09 -6.38
N ARG A 99 10.95 -6.32 -7.69
CA ARG A 99 11.41 -7.55 -8.35
C ARG A 99 12.92 -7.63 -8.56
N LEU A 100 13.70 -6.76 -7.92
CA LEU A 100 15.16 -6.76 -8.00
C LEU A 100 15.75 -7.42 -6.75
N GLY A 101 16.55 -8.47 -6.94
CA GLY A 101 17.27 -9.15 -5.86
C GLY A 101 16.36 -9.94 -4.92
N VAL A 102 16.55 -9.75 -3.61
CA VAL A 102 16.01 -10.61 -2.52
C VAL A 102 14.51 -10.37 -2.21
N GLY A 103 13.75 -9.75 -3.11
CA GLY A 103 12.32 -9.48 -2.90
C GLY A 103 12.06 -8.44 -1.82
N ALA A 104 12.56 -7.22 -2.02
CA ALA A 104 12.32 -6.10 -1.11
C ALA A 104 10.94 -5.46 -1.37
N LYS A 105 10.37 -4.79 -0.35
CA LYS A 105 9.14 -4.00 -0.50
C LYS A 105 9.48 -2.51 -0.58
N GLY A 106 8.88 -1.84 -1.55
CA GLY A 106 8.88 -0.39 -1.66
C GLY A 106 7.61 0.17 -1.02
N TYR A 107 7.76 1.20 -0.19
CA TYR A 107 6.65 1.90 0.47
C TYR A 107 6.55 3.32 -0.06
N ILE A 108 5.32 3.75 -0.34
CA ILE A 108 5.02 5.12 -0.78
C ILE A 108 3.81 5.61 0.05
N ARG A 109 3.91 6.78 0.67
CA ARG A 109 2.85 7.39 1.48
C ARG A 109 2.57 8.81 0.99
N GLY A 110 1.30 9.23 1.02
CA GLY A 110 0.92 10.59 0.66
C GLY A 110 -0.58 10.80 0.58
N CYS A 111 -0.98 11.88 -0.10
CA CYS A 111 -2.38 12.20 -0.38
C CYS A 111 -2.84 11.48 -1.64
N TRP A 112 -4.06 10.96 -1.68
CA TRP A 112 -4.63 10.41 -2.93
C TRP A 112 -4.52 11.40 -4.11
N SER A 113 -4.69 12.69 -3.86
CA SER A 113 -4.57 13.73 -4.90
C SER A 113 -3.14 14.04 -5.37
N ASN A 114 -2.10 13.58 -4.66
CA ASN A 114 -0.72 14.01 -4.89
C ASN A 114 0.29 12.85 -4.72
N ILE A 115 0.04 11.73 -5.41
CA ILE A 115 0.97 10.59 -5.52
C ILE A 115 1.49 10.44 -6.93
N PHE A 116 0.60 10.48 -7.92
CA PHE A 116 0.94 10.33 -9.34
C PHE A 116 0.88 11.68 -10.03
N ILE A 117 1.85 11.95 -10.92
CA ILE A 117 1.88 13.18 -11.72
C ILE A 117 0.59 13.33 -12.55
N TYR A 118 0.07 12.23 -13.08
CA TYR A 118 -1.18 12.21 -13.85
C TYR A 118 -2.42 11.88 -13.00
N GLY A 119 -2.24 11.67 -11.70
CA GLY A 119 -3.31 11.28 -10.79
C GLY A 119 -3.78 9.83 -10.95
N PHE A 120 -4.65 9.41 -10.03
CA PHE A 120 -5.31 8.11 -10.08
C PHE A 120 -6.39 8.05 -11.15
N ASN A 121 -6.63 6.85 -11.68
CA ASN A 121 -7.73 6.61 -12.61
C ASN A 121 -9.10 6.68 -11.91
N ARG A 122 -9.75 7.85 -12.04
CA ARG A 122 -11.01 8.18 -11.36
C ARG A 122 -12.21 7.30 -11.75
N THR A 123 -12.22 6.69 -12.93
CA THR A 123 -13.33 5.83 -13.36
C THR A 123 -13.20 4.39 -12.87
N SER A 124 -12.03 4.03 -12.33
CA SER A 124 -11.75 2.70 -11.79
C SER A 124 -11.98 2.64 -10.28
N TYR A 125 -11.81 1.46 -9.69
CA TYR A 125 -11.81 1.28 -8.23
C TYR A 125 -10.79 2.18 -7.51
N SER A 126 -9.73 2.62 -8.18
CA SER A 126 -8.75 3.54 -7.57
C SER A 126 -9.31 4.95 -7.35
N GLY A 127 -10.37 5.34 -8.06
CA GLY A 127 -11.11 6.57 -7.83
C GLY A 127 -11.81 6.59 -6.46
N ALA A 128 -12.32 5.43 -6.02
CA ALA A 128 -13.00 5.31 -4.73
C ALA A 128 -12.05 5.54 -3.53
N LEU A 129 -10.75 5.29 -3.68
CA LEU A 129 -9.73 5.54 -2.65
C LEU A 129 -9.69 7.00 -2.18
N SER A 130 -10.17 7.94 -3.00
CA SER A 130 -10.25 9.37 -2.65
C SER A 130 -11.11 9.65 -1.42
N SER A 131 -12.11 8.81 -1.16
CA SER A 131 -13.18 9.05 -0.18
C SER A 131 -13.53 7.82 0.67
N HIS A 132 -13.29 6.62 0.17
CA HIS A 132 -13.54 5.37 0.87
C HIS A 132 -12.26 4.83 1.50
N GLN A 133 -12.39 4.01 2.54
CA GLN A 133 -11.28 3.43 3.28
C GLN A 133 -11.23 1.93 3.02
N PHE A 134 -10.26 1.49 2.24
CA PHE A 134 -10.05 0.07 1.94
C PHE A 134 -8.62 -0.18 1.43
N CYS A 135 -8.22 -1.44 1.45
CA CYS A 135 -6.97 -1.93 0.91
C CYS A 135 -7.22 -2.93 -0.21
N ARG A 136 -6.52 -2.78 -1.34
CA ARG A 136 -6.64 -3.71 -2.45
C ARG A 136 -5.38 -3.72 -3.32
N PRO A 137 -5.02 -4.86 -3.91
CA PRO A 137 -4.04 -4.89 -5.00
C PRO A 137 -4.59 -4.26 -6.29
N PHE A 138 -3.72 -3.56 -7.00
CA PHE A 138 -3.95 -2.94 -8.29
C PHE A 138 -2.78 -3.25 -9.23
N ASN A 139 -3.07 -3.39 -10.52
CA ASN A 139 -2.05 -3.26 -11.55
C ASN A 139 -1.77 -1.77 -11.78
N LEU A 140 -0.50 -1.39 -11.89
CA LEU A 140 -0.09 0.01 -12.07
C LEU A 140 -0.75 0.65 -13.31
N SER A 141 -0.92 -0.14 -14.38
CA SER A 141 -1.61 0.26 -15.61
C SER A 141 -3.05 0.72 -15.39
N SER A 142 -3.79 0.08 -14.47
CA SER A 142 -5.16 0.48 -14.10
C SER A 142 -5.20 1.57 -13.04
N LEU A 143 -4.12 1.71 -12.25
CA LEU A 143 -4.07 2.62 -11.11
C LEU A 143 -3.95 4.09 -11.53
N ILE A 144 -3.14 4.36 -12.56
CA ILE A 144 -2.79 5.71 -13.02
C ILE A 144 -3.69 6.15 -14.18
N ALA A 145 -4.15 7.40 -14.18
CA ALA A 145 -4.89 7.96 -15.30
C ALA A 145 -4.02 7.99 -16.57
N GLY A 146 -4.61 7.62 -17.72
CA GLY A 146 -3.90 7.52 -19.00
C GLY A 146 -3.18 6.19 -19.23
N GLY A 147 -3.08 5.34 -18.20
CA GLY A 147 -2.45 4.02 -18.28
C GLY A 147 -0.93 4.08 -18.46
N ARG A 148 -0.22 3.12 -17.88
CA ARG A 148 1.21 2.91 -18.18
C ARG A 148 1.46 1.46 -18.56
N PRO A 149 2.36 1.19 -19.52
CA PRO A 149 2.70 -0.16 -19.96
C PRO A 149 3.58 -0.93 -18.96
N LEU A 150 3.67 -0.47 -17.71
CA LEU A 150 4.49 -1.10 -16.67
C LEU A 150 3.66 -2.15 -15.92
N ASP A 151 4.06 -3.41 -16.03
CA ASP A 151 3.49 -4.54 -15.29
C ASP A 151 4.05 -4.59 -13.86
N ALA A 152 3.68 -3.61 -13.05
CA ALA A 152 3.90 -3.61 -11.61
C ALA A 152 2.58 -3.86 -10.87
N GLN A 153 2.63 -4.70 -9.85
CA GLN A 153 1.52 -4.89 -8.91
C GLN A 153 1.79 -4.08 -7.65
N MET A 154 0.78 -3.35 -7.21
CA MET A 154 0.84 -2.52 -6.01
C MET A 154 -0.35 -2.81 -5.12
N GLU A 155 -0.11 -2.98 -3.84
CA GLU A 155 -1.16 -2.93 -2.83
C GLU A 155 -1.39 -1.48 -2.43
N VAL A 156 -2.64 -1.03 -2.45
CA VAL A 156 -2.99 0.36 -2.13
C VAL A 156 -4.06 0.37 -1.05
N CYS A 157 -3.72 1.03 0.05
CA CYS A 157 -4.60 1.30 1.18
C CYS A 157 -4.97 2.77 1.23
N SER A 158 -6.23 3.05 1.58
CA SER A 158 -6.75 4.40 1.80
C SER A 158 -7.35 4.53 3.20
N CYS A 159 -7.19 5.71 3.81
CA CYS A 159 -7.80 6.04 5.09
C CYS A 159 -8.16 7.54 5.13
N ALA A 160 -9.12 7.90 5.97
CA ALA A 160 -9.54 9.28 6.17
C ALA A 160 -9.06 9.80 7.53
N GLY A 161 -8.66 11.06 7.60
CA GLY A 161 -8.23 11.71 8.85
C GLY A 161 -6.73 12.05 8.88
N ASN A 162 -6.34 12.81 9.90
CA ASN A 162 -4.97 13.27 10.07
C ASN A 162 -4.03 12.10 10.41
N LEU A 163 -2.97 11.96 9.62
CA LEU A 163 -1.87 11.01 9.78
C LEU A 163 -2.34 9.55 9.89
N CYS A 164 -3.52 9.25 9.34
CA CYS A 164 -4.10 7.91 9.42
C CYS A 164 -3.27 6.87 8.64
N ASN A 165 -2.48 7.32 7.66
CA ASN A 165 -1.52 6.48 6.96
C ASN A 165 -0.23 6.29 7.77
N SER A 166 -0.34 6.17 9.09
CA SER A 166 0.75 5.79 10.00
C SER A 166 0.95 4.28 10.06
N GLY A 167 -0.12 3.51 9.83
CA GLY A 167 -0.14 2.07 10.07
C GLY A 167 0.98 1.32 9.35
N VAL A 168 1.62 0.40 10.08
CA VAL A 168 2.56 -0.55 9.50
C VAL A 168 1.75 -1.56 8.70
N VAL A 169 2.07 -1.70 7.42
CA VAL A 169 1.41 -2.69 6.58
C VAL A 169 2.24 -3.97 6.66
N ASN A 170 1.84 -4.82 7.59
CA ASN A 170 2.45 -6.13 7.77
C ASN A 170 1.90 -7.08 6.71
N VAL A 171 2.73 -7.42 5.72
CA VAL A 171 2.45 -8.54 4.83
C VAL A 171 2.87 -9.80 5.57
N SER A 172 1.92 -10.43 6.25
CA SER A 172 2.16 -11.73 6.90
C SER A 172 2.53 -12.78 5.85
N PRO A 173 3.60 -13.57 6.05
CA PRO A 173 3.91 -14.69 5.17
C PRO A 173 2.77 -15.71 5.21
N PRO A 174 2.50 -16.44 4.11
CA PRO A 174 1.42 -17.42 4.07
C PRO A 174 1.67 -18.51 5.12
N LEU A 175 0.65 -18.79 5.94
CA LEU A 175 0.65 -19.84 6.98
C LEU A 175 1.00 -21.25 6.44
N LEU A 176 0.96 -21.43 5.12
CA LEU A 176 1.43 -22.63 4.41
C LEU A 176 2.89 -22.98 4.71
N SER A 177 3.76 -21.99 4.94
CA SER A 177 5.18 -22.26 5.23
C SER A 177 5.38 -22.97 6.58
N LEU A 178 4.53 -22.71 7.58
CA LEU A 178 4.61 -23.37 8.88
C LEU A 178 3.99 -24.78 8.84
N TYR A 179 2.92 -24.96 8.06
CA TYR A 179 2.27 -26.26 7.91
C TYR A 179 3.17 -27.28 7.20
N LEU A 180 3.90 -26.85 6.17
CA LEU A 180 4.85 -27.69 5.44
C LEU A 180 6.00 -28.19 6.32
N ILE A 181 6.55 -27.32 7.18
CA ILE A 181 7.60 -27.68 8.15
C ILE A 181 7.04 -28.67 9.19
N PHE A 182 5.82 -28.46 9.68
CA PHE A 182 5.19 -29.35 10.66
C PHE A 182 4.90 -30.73 10.07
N THR A 183 4.42 -30.80 8.83
CA THR A 183 4.20 -32.08 8.13
C THR A 183 5.51 -32.82 7.84
N LEU A 184 6.59 -32.11 7.49
CA LEU A 184 7.89 -32.74 7.24
C LEU A 184 8.52 -33.27 8.53
N ALA A 185 8.34 -32.56 9.65
CA ALA A 185 8.83 -32.99 10.96
C ALA A 185 8.10 -34.23 11.50
N ILE A 186 6.78 -34.35 11.25
CA ILE A 186 6.01 -35.55 11.63
C ILE A 186 6.36 -36.75 10.75
N LEU A 187 6.74 -36.53 9.48
CA LEU A 187 7.11 -37.62 8.56
C LEU A 187 8.53 -38.17 8.81
N LEU A 188 9.35 -37.45 9.57
CA LEU A 188 10.72 -37.81 9.95
C LEU A 188 10.83 -38.40 11.37
N LEU A 189 9.71 -38.52 12.08
CA LEU A 189 9.53 -39.23 13.36
C LEU A 189 8.87 -40.60 13.11
#